data_AF-A0A9Q0URE5-F1
#
_entry.id   AF-A0A9Q0URE5-F1
#
_cell.length_a   1.000
_cell.length_b   1.000
_cell.length_c   1.000
_cell.angle_alpha   90.00
_cell.angle_beta   90.00
_cell.angle_gamma   90.00
#
_symmetry.space_group_name_H-M   'P 1'
#
loop_
_entity.id
_entity.type
_entity.pdbx_description
1 polymer ?
#
loop_
_entity_poly.entity_id
_entity_poly.type
_entity_poly.pdbx_seq_one_letter_code
_entity_poly.pdbx_strand_id
1 'polypeptide(L)'
;MNISQVAYRVLEINRDIQILRIEREDYSAGLCPPQFANSTFNPKIFESVDGNRYFTLIYGCEDAPKTIPGSRTFNCKINDVDGQSGYIIDGENGPGECNGSVIVPVSIKDFPPFSTPGWNTSDLEEQLKKGFEVRWKVDMDLCWECSNSWGVCGVDNVANQTTCYCPNQSSGSKTCALPAPTPIPAPGMHSPPEISL
;
A
#
# COMPACT_ATOMS: atom_id res chain seq x y z
N MET A 1 5.19 -0.89 3.32
CA MET A 1 4.45 -1.77 2.37
C MET A 1 4.59 -1.17 0.98
N ASN A 2 4.78 -1.96 -0.07
CA ASN A 2 4.87 -1.43 -1.44
C ASN A 2 3.68 -1.94 -2.26
N ILE A 3 2.95 -1.03 -2.92
CA ILE A 3 1.81 -1.33 -3.78
C ILE A 3 2.04 -0.61 -5.10
N SER A 4 2.04 -1.33 -6.22
CA SER A 4 2.19 -0.73 -7.55
C SER A 4 3.41 0.22 -7.65
N GLN A 5 4.54 -0.17 -7.06
CA GLN A 5 5.80 0.60 -7.00
C GLN A 5 5.77 1.85 -6.11
N VAL A 6 4.70 2.07 -5.35
CA VAL A 6 4.58 3.16 -4.39
C VAL A 6 4.72 2.62 -2.97
N ALA A 7 5.55 3.28 -2.16
CA ALA A 7 5.75 2.95 -0.76
C ALA A 7 4.67 3.59 0.12
N TYR A 8 4.05 2.76 0.96
CA TYR A 8 3.05 3.12 1.94
C TYR A 8 3.47 2.67 3.33
N ARG A 9 3.25 3.52 4.34
CA ARG A 9 3.37 3.16 5.74
C ARG A 9 2.00 2.78 6.28
N VAL A 10 1.96 1.67 7.03
CA VAL A 10 0.75 1.25 7.75
C VAL A 10 0.68 2.01 9.07
N LEU A 11 -0.37 2.79 9.25
CA LEU A 11 -0.62 3.57 10.47
C LEU A 11 -1.50 2.79 11.44
N GLU A 12 -2.50 2.06 10.92
CA GLU A 12 -3.45 1.30 11.73
C GLU A 12 -3.97 0.07 10.98
N ILE A 13 -4.29 -0.98 11.74
CA ILE A 13 -4.88 -2.22 11.23
C ILE A 13 -6.09 -2.56 12.09
N ASN A 14 -7.29 -2.50 11.52
CA ASN A 14 -8.50 -3.03 12.14
C ASN A 14 -8.90 -4.35 11.45
N ARG A 15 -8.64 -5.47 12.14
CA ARG A 15 -8.85 -6.82 11.59
C ARG A 15 -10.33 -7.23 11.53
N ASP A 16 -11.16 -6.70 12.42
CA ASP A 16 -12.56 -7.10 12.54
C ASP A 16 -13.38 -6.65 11.33
N ILE A 17 -13.07 -5.46 10.82
CA ILE A 17 -13.73 -4.87 9.64
C ILE A 17 -12.80 -4.82 8.41
N GLN A 18 -11.60 -5.38 8.52
CA GLN A 18 -10.60 -5.47 7.46
C GLN A 18 -10.23 -4.10 6.85
N ILE A 19 -9.99 -3.08 7.70
CA ILE A 19 -9.59 -1.72 7.27
C ILE A 19 -8.14 -1.42 7.68
N LEU A 20 -7.31 -1.10 6.68
CA LEU A 20 -5.97 -0.52 6.88
C LEU A 20 -6.08 0.99 6.77
N ARG A 21 -5.47 1.72 7.68
CA ARG A 21 -5.14 3.13 7.48
C ARG A 21 -3.69 3.24 7.06
N ILE A 22 -3.45 3.81 5.90
CA ILE A 22 -2.12 3.92 5.29
C ILE A 22 -1.83 5.35 4.87
N GLU A 23 -0.57 5.76 4.98
CA GLU A 23 -0.06 7.00 4.38
C GLU A 23 0.95 6.66 3.28
N ARG A 24 1.03 7.51 2.26
CA ARG A 24 2.01 7.37 1.20
C ARG A 24 3.32 8.03 1.64
N GLU A 25 4.40 7.25 1.65
CA GLU A 25 5.63 7.63 2.37
C GLU A 25 6.34 8.84 1.73
N ASP A 26 6.27 8.98 0.41
CA ASP A 26 6.87 10.09 -0.34
C ASP A 26 6.17 11.45 -0.10
N TYR A 27 4.94 11.44 0.44
CA TYR A 27 4.22 12.66 0.83
C TYR A 27 4.35 13.01 2.31
N SER A 28 5.07 12.19 3.11
CA SER A 28 5.29 12.47 4.53
C SER A 28 6.15 13.73 4.77
N ALA A 29 6.98 14.11 3.81
CA ALA A 29 7.87 15.27 3.89
C ALA A 29 7.31 16.54 3.19
N GLY A 30 6.19 16.43 2.46
CA GLY A 30 5.59 17.53 1.70
C GLY A 30 5.03 17.08 0.35
N LEU A 31 4.54 18.02 -0.45
CA LEU A 31 3.83 17.73 -1.71
C LEU A 31 4.75 17.44 -2.92
N CYS A 32 6.06 17.31 -2.72
CA CYS A 32 7.05 17.17 -3.80
C CYS A 32 7.72 15.79 -3.77
N PRO A 33 7.05 14.74 -4.26
CA PRO A 33 7.65 13.40 -4.29
C PRO A 33 8.79 13.33 -5.31
N PRO A 34 9.75 12.41 -5.14
CA PRO A 34 10.86 12.24 -6.08
C PRO A 34 10.43 11.64 -7.42
N GLN A 35 9.24 11.02 -7.48
CA GLN A 35 8.72 10.36 -8.67
C GLN A 35 7.20 10.56 -8.78
N PHE A 36 6.69 10.70 -10.00
CA PHE A 36 5.26 10.94 -10.27
C PHE A 36 4.53 9.64 -10.58
N ALA A 37 4.46 8.75 -9.59
CA ALA A 37 3.70 7.50 -9.68
C ALA A 37 2.29 7.68 -9.10
N ASN A 38 1.25 7.20 -9.78
CA ASN A 38 -0.13 7.24 -9.27
C ASN A 38 -0.37 6.24 -8.13
N SER A 39 -1.29 6.59 -7.23
CA SER A 39 -1.76 5.67 -6.19
C SER A 39 -2.76 4.68 -6.78
N THR A 40 -2.29 3.54 -7.27
CA THR A 40 -3.15 2.53 -7.91
C THR A 40 -3.27 1.28 -7.05
N PHE A 41 -4.51 0.96 -6.67
CA PHE A 41 -4.83 -0.22 -5.88
C PHE A 41 -5.47 -1.29 -6.78
N ASN A 42 -5.04 -2.54 -6.61
CA ASN A 42 -5.68 -3.67 -7.28
C ASN A 42 -7.06 -3.92 -6.64
N PRO A 43 -8.17 -3.75 -7.38
CA PRO A 43 -9.52 -3.86 -6.82
C PRO A 43 -9.91 -5.27 -6.34
N LYS A 44 -9.12 -6.29 -6.73
CA LYS A 44 -9.26 -7.66 -6.25
C LYS A 44 -8.71 -7.84 -4.83
N ILE A 45 -7.76 -7.00 -4.43
CA ILE A 45 -7.05 -7.08 -3.15
C ILE A 45 -7.49 -5.97 -2.19
N PHE A 46 -7.77 -4.79 -2.72
CA PHE A 46 -8.18 -3.63 -1.96
C PHE A 46 -9.49 -3.06 -2.48
N GLU A 47 -10.25 -2.46 -1.59
CA GLU A 47 -11.47 -1.73 -1.88
C GLU A 47 -11.42 -0.36 -1.22
N SER A 48 -11.93 0.64 -1.94
CA SER A 48 -12.03 1.99 -1.39
C SER A 48 -13.08 2.02 -0.29
N VAL A 49 -12.78 2.75 0.78
CA VAL A 49 -13.74 3.02 1.86
C VAL A 49 -14.46 4.34 1.58
N ASP A 50 -15.73 4.42 1.99
CA ASP A 50 -16.50 5.65 1.94
C ASP A 50 -15.80 6.77 2.73
N GLY A 51 -15.84 7.97 2.17
CA GLY A 51 -15.14 9.13 2.75
C GLY A 51 -13.70 9.30 2.27
N ASN A 52 -13.24 8.52 1.29
CA ASN A 52 -12.05 8.88 0.50
C ASN A 52 -12.46 9.69 -0.73
N ARG A 53 -11.67 10.73 -1.06
CA ARG A 53 -11.71 11.40 -2.37
C ARG A 53 -10.34 11.42 -3.01
N TYR A 54 -10.32 11.45 -4.33
CA TYR A 54 -9.08 11.58 -5.09
C TYR A 54 -8.76 13.04 -5.34
N PHE A 55 -7.49 13.40 -5.16
CA PHE A 55 -6.93 14.67 -5.58
C PHE A 55 -5.82 14.41 -6.59
N THR A 56 -5.68 15.31 -7.55
CA THR A 56 -4.58 15.30 -8.52
C THR A 56 -3.60 16.42 -8.19
N LEU A 57 -2.33 16.07 -8.02
CA LEU A 57 -1.22 17.01 -7.95
C LEU A 57 -0.51 17.02 -9.31
N ILE A 58 -0.45 18.19 -9.96
CA ILE A 58 0.20 18.39 -11.25
C ILE A 58 1.52 19.13 -11.05
N TYR A 59 2.55 18.71 -11.79
CA TYR A 59 3.94 19.13 -11.60
C TYR A 59 4.58 19.57 -12.93
N GLY A 60 5.41 20.61 -12.87
CA GLY A 60 6.34 20.98 -13.94
C GLY A 60 5.68 21.44 -15.23
N CYS A 61 4.76 22.40 -15.14
CA CYS A 61 4.18 23.05 -16.31
C CYS A 61 5.14 24.15 -16.81
N GLU A 62 5.45 24.17 -18.12
CA GLU A 62 6.35 25.18 -18.72
C GLU A 62 5.71 26.58 -18.75
N ASP A 63 4.43 26.64 -19.10
CA ASP A 63 3.57 27.81 -18.89
C ASP A 63 2.66 27.56 -17.69
N ALA A 64 2.31 28.59 -16.93
CA ALA A 64 1.21 28.45 -15.96
C ALA A 64 -0.03 28.03 -16.77
N PRO A 65 -0.56 26.80 -16.61
CA PRO A 65 -1.70 26.34 -17.37
C PRO A 65 -2.79 27.38 -17.19
N LYS A 66 -3.28 27.96 -18.30
CA LYS A 66 -4.29 29.03 -18.32
C LYS A 66 -5.34 28.72 -17.26
N THR A 67 -5.16 29.34 -16.10
CA THR A 67 -5.78 29.04 -14.81
C THR A 67 -6.64 27.78 -14.81
N ILE A 68 -6.10 26.63 -14.39
CA ILE A 68 -6.94 25.46 -14.07
C ILE A 68 -8.00 25.95 -13.07
N PRO A 69 -9.28 26.08 -13.46
CA PRO A 69 -10.26 26.80 -12.66
C PRO A 69 -10.44 26.09 -11.32
N GLY A 70 -10.33 26.84 -10.22
CA GLY A 70 -10.45 26.28 -8.87
C GLY A 70 -9.23 25.52 -8.35
N SER A 71 -8.12 25.49 -9.10
CA SER A 71 -6.88 24.88 -8.61
C SER A 71 -6.23 25.68 -7.47
N ARG A 72 -5.42 24.99 -6.67
CA ARG A 72 -4.57 25.59 -5.62
C ARG A 72 -3.11 25.38 -5.98
N THR A 73 -2.28 26.40 -5.77
CA THR A 73 -0.87 26.34 -6.13
C THR A 73 0.00 26.01 -4.92
N PHE A 74 1.09 25.28 -5.17
CA PHE A 74 2.16 25.02 -4.21
C PHE A 74 3.50 25.09 -4.93
N ASN A 75 4.61 25.15 -4.19
CA ASN A 75 5.94 25.23 -4.79
C ASN A 75 6.65 23.90 -4.65
N CYS A 76 7.27 23.44 -5.73
CA CYS A 76 8.21 22.32 -5.71
C CYS A 76 9.49 22.67 -6.43
N LYS A 77 10.57 22.03 -5.98
CA LYS A 77 11.81 21.92 -6.74
C LYS A 77 11.70 20.68 -7.61
N ILE A 78 11.62 20.87 -8.93
CA ILE A 78 11.49 19.77 -9.91
C ILE A 78 12.70 19.87 -10.83
N ASN A 79 13.43 18.77 -11.02
CA ASN A 79 14.63 18.70 -11.87
C ASN A 79 15.68 19.79 -11.55
N ASP A 80 15.91 20.05 -10.25
CA ASP A 80 16.83 21.09 -9.75
C ASP A 80 16.50 22.54 -10.13
N VAL A 81 15.35 22.78 -10.77
CA VAL A 81 14.83 24.13 -11.02
C VAL A 81 13.98 24.55 -9.82
N ASP A 82 14.44 25.58 -9.11
CA ASP A 82 13.69 26.19 -8.02
C ASP A 82 12.49 26.99 -8.55
N GLY A 83 11.35 26.88 -7.88
CA GLY A 83 10.18 27.74 -8.14
C GLY A 83 9.19 27.24 -9.18
N GLN A 84 9.24 25.97 -9.59
CA GLN A 84 8.14 25.42 -10.40
C GLN A 84 6.87 25.29 -9.54
N SER A 85 5.79 25.89 -10.05
CA SER A 85 4.48 25.81 -9.41
C SER A 85 3.89 24.43 -9.66
N GLY A 86 3.51 23.75 -8.58
CA GLY A 86 2.60 22.61 -8.61
C GLY A 86 1.16 23.07 -8.45
N TYR A 87 0.22 22.29 -8.97
CA TYR A 87 -1.21 22.57 -8.91
C TYR A 87 -1.96 21.40 -8.27
N ILE A 88 -2.94 21.71 -7.41
CA ILE A 88 -3.82 20.74 -6.77
C ILE A 88 -5.21 20.91 -7.37
N ILE A 89 -5.84 19.79 -7.73
CA ILE A 89 -7.18 19.74 -8.30
C ILE A 89 -7.97 18.64 -7.59
N ASP A 90 -9.25 18.89 -7.32
CA ASP A 90 -10.19 17.86 -6.87
C ASP A 90 -10.50 16.88 -8.01
N GLY A 91 -10.56 15.59 -7.69
CA GLY A 91 -10.79 14.51 -8.65
C GLY A 91 -9.52 13.99 -9.35
N GLU A 92 -9.75 13.10 -10.30
CA GLU A 92 -8.73 12.37 -11.05
C GLU A 92 -8.50 13.04 -12.41
N ASN A 93 -7.32 13.62 -12.60
CA ASN A 93 -6.95 14.35 -13.80
C ASN A 93 -5.57 13.91 -14.30
N GLY A 94 -5.37 13.99 -15.62
CA GLY A 94 -4.06 13.78 -16.23
C GLY A 94 -3.14 14.99 -16.08
N PRO A 95 -1.84 14.85 -16.45
CA PRO A 95 -0.88 15.95 -16.40
C PRO A 95 -1.13 17.04 -17.45
N GLY A 96 -1.89 16.74 -18.51
CA GLY A 96 -2.04 17.64 -19.65
C GLY A 96 -0.67 17.89 -20.30
N GLU A 97 -0.34 19.17 -20.48
CA GLU A 97 0.95 19.63 -21.05
C GLU A 97 2.07 19.75 -20.00
N CYS A 98 1.83 19.35 -18.76
CA CYS A 98 2.82 19.43 -17.68
C CYS A 98 3.67 18.15 -17.60
N ASN A 99 4.82 18.22 -16.93
CA ASN A 99 5.78 17.12 -16.83
C ASN A 99 5.21 15.84 -16.16
N GLY A 100 4.28 15.98 -15.22
CA GLY A 100 3.64 14.83 -14.60
C GLY A 100 2.49 15.17 -13.66
N SER A 101 1.73 14.15 -13.28
CA SER A 101 0.72 14.25 -12.26
C SER A 101 0.72 13.04 -11.34
N VAL A 102 0.20 13.21 -10.14
CA VAL A 102 -0.01 12.14 -9.17
C VAL A 102 -1.43 12.23 -8.63
N ILE A 103 -2.15 11.13 -8.78
CA ILE A 103 -3.45 10.93 -8.14
C ILE A 103 -3.23 10.31 -6.76
N VAL A 104 -3.78 10.96 -5.72
CA VAL A 104 -3.73 10.50 -4.33
C VAL A 104 -5.13 10.42 -3.72
N PRO A 105 -5.48 9.31 -3.06
CA PRO A 105 -6.66 9.26 -2.20
C PRO A 105 -6.40 10.02 -0.90
N VAL A 106 -7.41 10.73 -0.44
CA VAL A 106 -7.41 11.56 0.77
C VAL A 106 -8.67 11.28 1.55
N SER A 107 -8.55 11.00 2.84
CA SER A 107 -9.70 10.91 3.74
C SER A 107 -10.31 12.30 3.93
N ILE A 108 -11.61 12.43 3.67
CA ILE A 108 -12.34 13.70 3.78
C ILE A 108 -13.18 13.84 5.03
N LYS A 109 -13.14 12.86 5.95
CA LYS A 109 -13.95 12.87 7.19
C LYS A 109 -13.73 14.14 8.02
N ASP A 110 -12.48 14.61 8.10
CA ASP A 110 -12.07 15.81 8.85
C ASP A 110 -11.32 16.81 7.94
N PHE A 111 -11.64 16.83 6.65
CA PHE A 111 -10.97 17.70 5.68
C PHE A 111 -11.88 18.83 5.22
N PRO A 112 -11.46 20.11 5.34
CA PRO A 112 -12.24 21.21 4.81
C PRO A 112 -12.51 21.01 3.31
N PRO A 113 -13.74 21.31 2.84
CA PRO A 113 -14.05 21.24 1.42
C PRO A 113 -13.04 22.05 0.59
N PHE A 114 -12.62 21.53 -0.55
CA PHE A 114 -11.65 22.19 -1.43
C PHE A 114 -12.12 23.59 -1.92
N SER A 115 -13.45 23.80 -1.96
CA SER A 115 -14.10 25.07 -2.27
C SER A 115 -14.04 26.10 -1.14
N THR A 116 -13.55 25.75 0.05
CA THR A 116 -13.50 26.64 1.22
C THR A 116 -12.60 27.86 0.92
N PRO A 117 -13.07 29.09 1.12
CA PRO A 117 -12.24 30.28 1.02
C PRO A 117 -11.07 30.19 2.00
N GLY A 118 -9.84 30.41 1.52
CA GLY A 118 -8.64 30.33 2.36
C GLY A 118 -8.12 28.91 2.62
N TRP A 119 -8.64 27.89 1.91
CA TRP A 119 -8.06 26.54 1.93
C TRP A 119 -6.55 26.61 1.67
N ASN A 120 -5.76 25.94 2.51
CA ASN A 120 -4.30 25.97 2.44
C ASN A 120 -3.75 24.60 2.04
N THR A 121 -2.67 24.61 1.27
CA THR A 121 -1.84 23.44 0.93
C THR A 121 -1.42 22.63 2.18
N SER A 122 -1.18 23.30 3.31
CA SER A 122 -0.87 22.64 4.58
C SER A 122 -1.99 21.74 5.08
N ASP A 123 -3.26 22.06 4.76
CA ASP A 123 -4.39 21.20 5.11
C ASP A 123 -4.28 19.85 4.38
N LEU A 124 -3.90 19.86 3.10
CA LEU A 124 -3.68 18.63 2.32
C LEU A 124 -2.49 17.84 2.86
N GLU A 125 -1.37 18.50 3.13
CA GLU A 125 -0.18 17.85 3.70
C GLU A 125 -0.50 17.14 5.02
N GLU A 126 -1.28 17.79 5.90
CA GLU A 126 -1.71 17.17 7.15
C GLU A 126 -2.61 15.95 6.91
N GLN A 127 -3.56 16.04 5.97
CA GLN A 127 -4.42 14.89 5.66
C GLN A 127 -3.66 13.73 5.01
N LEU A 128 -2.70 14.01 4.14
CA LEU A 128 -1.85 12.97 3.54
C LEU A 128 -1.07 12.20 4.63
N LYS A 129 -0.60 12.89 5.68
CA LYS A 129 0.06 12.29 6.85
C LYS A 129 -0.90 11.52 7.77
N LYS A 130 -2.15 11.97 7.90
CA LYS A 130 -3.20 11.20 8.60
C LYS A 130 -3.54 9.91 7.86
N GLY A 131 -3.27 9.87 6.56
CA GLY A 131 -3.50 8.75 5.68
C GLY A 131 -4.97 8.63 5.27
N PHE A 132 -5.25 7.56 4.54
CA PHE A 132 -6.58 7.18 4.09
C PHE A 132 -6.83 5.71 4.39
N GLU A 133 -8.11 5.35 4.44
CA GLU A 133 -8.55 4.00 4.76
C GLU A 133 -8.76 3.18 3.50
N VAL A 134 -8.26 1.95 3.48
CA VAL A 134 -8.59 0.96 2.43
C VAL A 134 -9.06 -0.32 3.09
N ARG A 135 -10.08 -0.95 2.52
CA ARG A 135 -10.50 -2.28 2.94
C ARG A 135 -9.66 -3.31 2.22
N TRP A 136 -9.04 -4.25 2.94
CA TRP A 136 -8.32 -5.35 2.31
C TRP A 136 -9.20 -6.58 2.20
N LYS A 137 -9.12 -7.28 1.06
CA LYS A 137 -9.94 -8.45 0.75
C LYS A 137 -9.14 -9.71 1.03
N VAL A 138 -9.36 -10.28 2.22
CA VAL A 138 -8.88 -11.63 2.52
C VAL A 138 -10.01 -12.46 3.12
N ASP A 139 -9.92 -13.76 2.90
CA ASP A 139 -10.71 -14.75 3.62
C ASP A 139 -10.15 -14.88 5.04
N MET A 140 -10.90 -14.36 6.01
CA MET A 140 -10.48 -14.34 7.41
C MET A 140 -10.46 -15.74 8.03
N ASP A 141 -11.31 -16.66 7.55
CA ASP A 141 -11.33 -18.04 8.05
C ASP A 141 -10.07 -18.78 7.58
N LEU A 142 -9.70 -18.63 6.30
CA LEU A 142 -8.42 -19.14 5.80
C LEU A 142 -7.23 -18.49 6.50
N CYS A 143 -7.27 -17.18 6.76
CA CYS A 143 -6.21 -16.52 7.52
C CYS A 143 -6.08 -17.06 8.95
N TRP A 144 -7.21 -17.36 9.60
CA TRP A 144 -7.24 -17.93 10.94
C TRP A 144 -6.63 -19.33 10.97
N GLU A 145 -7.04 -20.21 10.05
CA GLU A 145 -6.45 -21.54 9.89
C GLU A 145 -4.95 -21.49 9.57
N CYS A 146 -4.55 -20.57 8.68
CA CYS A 146 -3.15 -20.32 8.36
C CYS A 146 -2.34 -19.93 9.60
N SER A 147 -2.85 -18.98 10.38
CA SER A 147 -2.18 -18.53 11.61
C SER A 147 -2.07 -19.67 12.64
N ASN A 148 -3.11 -20.50 12.79
CA ASN A 148 -3.10 -21.65 13.70
C ASN A 148 -2.12 -22.75 13.26
N SER A 149 -1.78 -22.79 11.97
CA SER A 149 -0.78 -23.70 11.41
C SER A 149 0.62 -23.09 11.33
N TRP A 150 0.89 -21.96 11.99
CA TRP A 150 2.19 -21.27 11.99
C TRP A 150 2.59 -20.67 10.65
N GLY A 151 1.62 -20.45 9.76
CA GLY A 151 1.80 -19.72 8.52
C GLY A 151 1.52 -18.22 8.66
N VAL A 152 1.88 -17.48 7.61
CA VAL A 152 1.56 -16.06 7.48
C VAL A 152 0.49 -15.91 6.41
N CYS A 153 -0.67 -15.36 6.78
CA CYS A 153 -1.72 -15.08 5.81
C CYS A 153 -1.32 -13.94 4.88
N GLY A 154 -1.63 -14.09 3.60
CA GLY A 154 -1.47 -13.02 2.63
C GLY A 154 -2.33 -13.25 1.39
N VAL A 155 -1.98 -12.54 0.34
CA VAL A 155 -2.63 -12.68 -0.97
C VAL A 155 -1.59 -13.14 -1.97
N ASP A 156 -1.94 -14.12 -2.79
CA ASP A 156 -1.13 -14.51 -3.94
C ASP A 156 -1.26 -13.45 -5.03
N ASN A 157 -0.14 -12.87 -5.47
CA ASN A 157 -0.15 -11.76 -6.43
C ASN A 157 -0.61 -12.18 -7.84
N VAL A 158 -0.56 -13.47 -8.18
CA VAL A 158 -0.96 -13.99 -9.51
C VAL A 158 -2.45 -14.33 -9.49
N ALA A 159 -2.89 -15.14 -8.53
CA ALA A 159 -4.27 -15.57 -8.38
C ALA A 159 -5.17 -14.46 -7.81
N ASN A 160 -4.60 -13.46 -7.11
CA ASN A 160 -5.34 -12.45 -6.34
C ASN A 160 -6.31 -13.08 -5.33
N GLN A 161 -5.88 -14.18 -4.71
CA GLN A 161 -6.66 -14.93 -3.73
C GLN A 161 -5.91 -15.04 -2.42
N THR A 162 -6.66 -15.17 -1.32
CA THR A 162 -6.09 -15.42 -0.01
C THR A 162 -5.31 -16.72 -0.01
N THR A 163 -4.13 -16.66 0.60
CA THR A 163 -3.23 -17.80 0.67
C THR A 163 -2.45 -17.80 1.97
N CYS A 164 -1.99 -18.99 2.37
CA CYS A 164 -1.13 -19.19 3.51
C CYS A 164 0.31 -19.39 3.06
N TYR A 165 1.19 -18.50 3.47
CA TYR A 165 2.63 -18.62 3.24
C TYR A 165 3.26 -19.39 4.41
N CYS A 166 3.76 -20.58 4.10
CA CYS A 166 4.30 -21.51 5.08
C CYS A 166 5.83 -21.50 5.11
N PRO A 167 6.45 -21.76 6.28
CA PRO A 167 7.89 -21.98 6.34
C PRO A 167 8.34 -23.08 5.37
N ASN A 168 9.44 -22.85 4.66
CA ASN A 168 10.04 -23.79 3.70
C ASN A 168 9.17 -24.18 2.49
N GLN A 169 8.14 -23.38 2.16
CA GLN A 169 7.32 -23.60 0.96
C GLN A 169 7.43 -22.40 0.01
N SER A 170 7.56 -22.67 -1.28
CA SER A 170 7.59 -21.65 -2.34
C SER A 170 6.20 -21.26 -2.85
N SER A 171 5.17 -22.01 -2.46
CA SER A 171 3.82 -21.91 -2.97
C SER A 171 2.85 -21.74 -1.82
N GLY A 172 1.79 -20.97 -2.05
CA GLY A 172 0.72 -20.80 -1.08
C GLY A 172 -0.11 -22.07 -0.88
N SER A 173 -0.52 -22.32 0.37
CA SER A 173 -1.42 -23.42 0.77
C SER A 173 -2.64 -22.84 1.50
N LYS A 174 -3.59 -23.69 1.90
CA LYS A 174 -4.65 -23.30 2.85
C LYS A 174 -4.12 -23.27 4.28
N THR A 175 -3.30 -24.25 4.63
CA THR A 175 -2.67 -24.41 5.94
C THR A 175 -1.26 -24.96 5.79
N CYS A 176 -0.42 -24.78 6.81
CA CYS A 176 0.89 -25.39 6.84
C CYS A 176 0.80 -26.78 7.49
N ALA A 177 1.23 -27.80 6.74
CA ALA A 177 1.50 -29.09 7.34
C ALA A 177 2.70 -28.95 8.28
N LEU A 178 2.60 -29.52 9.49
CA LEU A 178 3.79 -29.77 10.29
C LEU A 178 4.77 -30.60 9.46
N PRO A 179 6.09 -30.32 9.48
CA PRO A 179 7.05 -31.23 8.89
C PRO A 179 6.82 -32.62 9.50
N ALA A 180 6.72 -33.65 8.66
CA ALA A 180 6.58 -35.01 9.11
C ALA A 180 7.67 -35.29 10.17
N PRO A 181 7.35 -35.88 11.33
CA PRO A 181 8.37 -36.23 12.31
C PRO A 181 9.44 -37.05 11.60
N THR A 182 10.69 -36.60 11.71
CA THR A 182 11.82 -37.36 11.19
C THR A 182 11.74 -38.76 11.78
N PRO A 183 11.76 -39.83 10.96
CA PRO A 183 11.74 -41.17 11.50
C PRO A 183 12.93 -41.34 12.44
N ILE A 184 12.64 -41.57 13.72
CA ILE A 184 13.65 -41.88 14.72
C ILE A 184 14.32 -43.18 14.25
N PRO A 185 15.64 -43.22 14.00
CA PRO A 185 16.32 -44.47 13.66
C PRO A 185 16.03 -45.47 14.77
N ALA A 186 15.48 -46.63 14.42
CA ALA A 186 15.26 -47.71 15.38
C ALA A 186 16.61 -48.02 16.06
N PRO A 187 16.65 -48.18 17.40
CA PRO A 187 17.87 -48.57 18.09
C PRO A 187 18.41 -49.85 17.47
N GLY A 188 19.63 -49.79 16.94
CA GLY A 188 20.29 -50.92 16.29
C GLY A 188 20.28 -52.13 17.22
N MET A 189 19.66 -53.23 16.78
CA MET A 189 19.85 -54.52 17.40
C MET A 189 21.34 -54.85 17.29
N HIS A 190 22.01 -54.98 18.43
CA HIS A 190 23.39 -55.44 18.48
C HIS A 190 23.45 -56.84 17.85
N SER A 191 24.17 -56.97 16.74
CA SER A 191 24.61 -58.27 16.25
C SER A 191 25.56 -58.90 17.29
N PRO A 192 25.45 -60.20 17.57
CA PRO A 192 26.37 -60.88 18.49
C PRO A 192 27.79 -60.93 17.89
N PRO A 193 28.84 -61.01 18.73
CA PRO A 193 30.21 -61.03 18.25
C PRO A 193 30.51 -62.35 17.54
N GLU A 194 31.06 -62.28 16.32
CA GLU A 194 31.69 -63.44 15.68
C GLU A 194 32.96 -63.84 16.45
N ILE A 195 33.04 -65.11 16.85
CA ILE A 195 34.26 -65.74 17.37
C ILE A 195 35.07 -66.20 16.16
N SER A 196 36.26 -65.62 15.98
CA SER A 196 37.21 -66.05 14.95
C SER A 196 37.87 -67.39 15.33
N LEU A 197 37.89 -68.32 14.38
CA LEU A 197 38.84 -69.44 14.29
C LEU A 197 39.34 -69.53 12.85
#